data_AF-A0A9E1TTI4-F1
#
_entry.id   AF-A0A9E1TTI4-F1
#
_cell.length_a   1.000
_cell.length_b   1.000
_cell.length_c   1.000
_cell.angle_alpha   90.00
_cell.angle_beta   90.00
_cell.angle_gamma   90.00
#
_symmetry.space_group_name_H-M   'P 1'
#
loop_
_entity.id
_entity.type
_entity.pdbx_description
1 polymer ?
#
loop_
_entity_poly.entity_id
_entity_poly.type
_entity_poly.pdbx_seq_one_letter_code
_entity_poly.pdbx_strand_id
1 'polypeptide(L)'
;MGEAALWDQMSGADRRHAVAVARRVDDALGHPERAVLAAALLHDIGKVDSGMGTPARVVATIVAMVGGQRARSGTGRIGRYLRHPLIGSDLLLGAGSEPVTVAWAAEHHLPERQWTVDPVIARALHAADDD
;
A
#
# COMPACT_ATOMS: atom_id res chain seq x y z
N MET A 1 9.39 11.62 -5.30
CA MET A 1 9.98 10.46 -4.61
C MET A 1 9.46 9.23 -5.33
N GLY A 2 10.27 8.25 -5.74
CA GLY A 2 9.78 7.07 -6.50
C GLY A 2 9.45 5.86 -5.62
N GLU A 3 8.88 4.82 -6.21
CA GLU A 3 8.51 3.54 -5.55
C GLU A 3 9.64 2.94 -4.69
N ALA A 4 10.88 2.93 -5.18
CA ALA A 4 12.03 2.39 -4.44
C ALA A 4 12.31 3.15 -3.13
N ALA A 5 12.10 4.46 -3.12
CA ALA A 5 12.27 5.27 -1.91
C ALA A 5 11.10 5.08 -0.92
N LEU A 6 9.93 4.66 -1.39
CA LEU A 6 8.83 4.23 -0.52
C LEU A 6 9.13 2.85 0.09
N TRP A 7 9.60 1.92 -0.73
CA TRP A 7 10.06 0.60 -0.28
C TRP A 7 11.07 0.68 0.87
N ASP A 8 12.06 1.57 0.76
CA ASP A 8 13.08 1.74 1.81
C ASP A 8 12.54 2.29 3.15
N GLN A 9 11.34 2.87 3.16
CA GLN A 9 10.67 3.32 4.38
C GLN A 9 9.89 2.20 5.08
N MET A 10 9.58 1.10 4.39
CA MET A 10 8.90 -0.05 5.00
C MET A 10 9.83 -0.75 6.00
N SER A 11 9.24 -1.28 7.08
CA SER A 11 10.03 -2.01 8.07
C SER A 11 10.70 -3.24 7.44
N GLY A 12 11.77 -3.74 8.05
CA GLY A 12 12.40 -4.97 7.57
C GLY A 12 11.47 -6.19 7.59
N ALA A 13 10.49 -6.21 8.51
CA ALA A 13 9.48 -7.27 8.56
C ALA A 13 8.50 -7.14 7.40
N ASP A 14 7.95 -5.95 7.17
CA ASP A 14 7.01 -5.69 6.07
C ASP A 14 7.65 -5.97 4.71
N ARG A 15 8.92 -5.59 4.52
CA ARG A 15 9.64 -5.91 3.28
C ARG A 15 9.81 -7.41 3.04
N ARG A 16 10.10 -8.19 4.08
CA ARG A 16 10.22 -9.66 3.92
C ARG A 16 8.88 -10.30 3.60
N HIS A 17 7.82 -9.86 4.29
CA HIS A 17 6.44 -10.26 4.02
C HIS A 17 6.07 -9.95 2.57
N ALA A 18 6.20 -8.70 2.16
CA ALA A 18 5.84 -8.24 0.82
C ALA A 18 6.63 -8.95 -0.30
N VAL A 19 7.91 -9.30 -0.09
CA VAL A 19 8.67 -10.14 -1.03
C VAL A 19 8.08 -11.55 -1.13
N ALA A 20 7.64 -12.15 -0.02
CA ALA A 20 6.99 -13.46 -0.06
C ALA A 20 5.66 -13.40 -0.83
N VAL A 21 4.84 -12.38 -0.57
CA VAL A 21 3.59 -12.13 -1.33
C VAL A 21 3.89 -11.95 -2.82
N ALA A 22 4.86 -11.10 -3.18
CA ALA A 22 5.21 -10.85 -4.58
C ALA A 22 5.67 -12.10 -5.33
N ARG A 23 6.39 -13.02 -4.66
CA ARG A 23 6.78 -14.31 -5.25
C ARG A 23 5.57 -15.21 -5.49
N ARG A 24 4.67 -15.34 -4.52
CA ARG A 24 3.43 -16.12 -4.68
C ARG A 24 2.56 -15.57 -5.81
N VAL A 25 2.50 -14.25 -5.97
CA VAL A 25 1.78 -13.58 -7.06
C VAL A 25 2.43 -13.86 -8.41
N ASP A 26 3.76 -13.80 -8.51
CA ASP A 26 4.51 -14.13 -9.72
C ASP A 26 4.24 -15.58 -10.16
N ASP A 27 4.27 -16.51 -9.21
CA ASP A 27 3.99 -17.93 -9.42
C ASP A 27 2.51 -18.16 -9.83
N ALA A 28 1.56 -17.51 -9.15
CA ALA A 28 0.13 -17.71 -9.39
C ALA A 28 -0.36 -17.14 -10.72
N LEU A 29 0.21 -16.01 -11.16
CA LEU A 29 -0.20 -15.31 -12.38
C LEU A 29 0.69 -15.59 -13.59
N GLY A 30 1.85 -16.23 -13.40
CA GLY A 30 2.77 -16.62 -14.47
C GLY A 30 3.44 -15.42 -15.12
N HIS A 31 4.28 -14.70 -14.35
CA HIS A 31 4.98 -13.49 -14.77
C HIS A 31 4.06 -12.32 -15.16
N PRO A 32 3.28 -11.79 -14.19
CA PRO A 32 2.40 -10.66 -14.43
C PRO A 32 3.18 -9.38 -14.73
N GLU A 33 2.47 -8.34 -15.14
CA GLU A 33 3.06 -7.02 -15.36
C GLU A 33 3.77 -6.50 -14.10
N ARG A 34 4.84 -5.71 -14.31
CA ARG A 34 5.63 -5.12 -13.22
C ARG A 34 4.75 -4.36 -12.21
N ALA A 35 3.69 -3.69 -12.66
CA ALA A 35 2.78 -2.94 -11.81
C ALA A 35 2.03 -3.83 -10.78
N VAL A 36 1.73 -5.08 -11.15
CA VAL A 36 1.11 -6.07 -10.25
C VAL A 36 2.09 -6.52 -9.18
N LEU A 37 3.36 -6.76 -9.56
CA LEU A 37 4.41 -7.06 -8.59
C LEU A 37 4.69 -5.86 -7.66
N ALA A 38 4.65 -4.64 -8.21
CA ALA A 38 4.74 -3.42 -7.40
C ALA A 38 3.57 -3.30 -6.42
N ALA A 39 2.35 -3.66 -6.84
CA ALA A 39 1.18 -3.71 -5.97
C ALA A 39 1.41 -4.67 -4.80
N ALA A 40 1.90 -5.89 -5.06
CA ALA A 40 2.25 -6.84 -4.01
C ALA A 40 3.31 -6.30 -3.04
N LEU A 41 4.39 -5.71 -3.58
CA LEU A 41 5.52 -5.20 -2.80
C LEU A 41 5.16 -3.99 -1.92
N LEU A 42 4.23 -3.13 -2.37
CA LEU A 42 4.01 -1.82 -1.76
C LEU A 42 2.64 -1.67 -1.09
N HIS A 43 1.78 -2.69 -1.10
CA HIS A 43 0.40 -2.59 -0.59
C HIS A 43 0.33 -2.10 0.86
N ASP A 44 1.37 -2.40 1.65
CA ASP A 44 1.48 -2.11 3.07
C ASP A 44 2.23 -0.82 3.42
N ILE A 45 2.59 0.02 2.43
CA ILE A 45 3.35 1.25 2.68
C ILE A 45 2.63 2.23 3.62
N GLY A 46 1.30 2.14 3.74
CA GLY A 46 0.53 2.88 4.74
C GLY A 46 0.93 2.58 6.19
N LYS A 47 1.52 1.40 6.47
CA LYS A 47 1.91 0.92 7.83
C LYS A 47 2.96 1.74 8.53
N VAL A 48 3.67 2.58 7.79
CA VAL A 48 4.68 3.51 8.33
C VAL A 48 4.06 4.49 9.36
N ASP A 49 2.75 4.80 9.32
CA ASP A 49 2.09 5.67 10.32
C ASP A 49 1.59 4.94 11.59
N SER A 50 1.52 3.60 11.57
CA SER A 50 0.80 2.82 12.59
C SER A 50 1.59 2.49 13.86
N GLY A 51 2.85 2.92 13.98
CA GLY A 51 3.58 2.95 15.25
C GLY A 51 4.23 1.63 15.70
N MET A 52 4.39 0.64 14.82
CA MET A 52 5.17 -0.59 15.12
C MET A 52 6.70 -0.46 14.88
N GLY A 53 7.18 0.75 14.57
CA GLY A 53 8.59 1.14 14.52
C GLY A 53 8.74 2.54 13.91
N THR A 54 8.94 3.57 14.73
CA THR A 54 8.83 5.03 14.44
C THR A 54 9.74 5.60 13.32
N PRO A 55 9.49 6.82 12.75
CA PRO A 55 8.63 7.87 13.29
C PRO A 55 7.55 8.43 12.34
N ALA A 56 6.33 8.51 12.89
CA ALA A 56 5.16 9.24 12.38
C ALA A 56 5.44 10.70 11.92
N ARG A 57 6.60 11.30 12.26
CA ARG A 57 6.99 12.64 11.80
C ARG A 57 7.35 12.70 10.30
N VAL A 58 7.95 11.66 9.73
CA VAL A 58 8.32 11.66 8.30
C VAL A 58 7.05 11.57 7.45
N VAL A 59 6.13 10.68 7.83
CA VAL A 59 4.81 10.56 7.20
C VAL A 59 4.03 11.86 7.31
N ALA A 60 3.96 12.49 8.49
CA ALA A 60 3.27 13.77 8.64
C ALA A 60 3.84 14.87 7.75
N THR A 61 5.16 14.86 7.49
CA THR A 61 5.81 15.83 6.60
C THR A 61 5.49 15.53 5.14
N ILE A 62 5.51 14.26 4.73
CA ILE A 62 5.19 13.87 3.35
C ILE A 62 3.69 14.07 3.07
N VAL A 63 2.81 13.71 3.99
CA VAL A 63 1.36 14.01 3.91
C VAL A 63 1.13 15.52 3.88
N ALA A 64 1.88 16.33 4.63
CA ALA A 64 1.78 17.79 4.54
C ALA A 64 2.32 18.36 3.21
N MET A 65 3.30 17.71 2.59
CA MET A 65 3.89 18.13 1.31
C MET A 65 3.07 17.66 0.09
N VAL A 66 2.40 16.51 0.19
CA VAL A 66 1.65 15.87 -0.93
C VAL A 66 0.13 16.06 -0.77
N GLY A 67 -0.38 16.02 0.45
CA GLY A 67 -1.81 16.09 0.78
C GLY A 67 -2.22 17.44 1.38
N GLY A 68 -2.44 18.45 0.54
CA GLY A 68 -3.13 19.67 0.97
C GLY A 68 -4.51 19.36 1.61
N GLN A 69 -4.86 20.09 2.68
CA GLN A 69 -6.14 20.19 3.45
C GLN A 69 -7.01 18.93 3.75
N ARG A 70 -7.03 17.88 2.94
CA ARG A 70 -7.91 16.69 3.07
C ARG A 70 -7.52 15.74 4.19
N ALA A 71 -6.26 15.76 4.64
CA ALA A 71 -5.80 14.91 5.76
C ALA A 71 -6.35 15.35 7.14
N ARG A 72 -7.03 16.50 7.25
CA ARG A 72 -7.34 17.15 8.54
C ARG A 72 -8.70 16.81 9.15
N SER A 73 -9.59 16.03 8.51
CA SER A 73 -10.92 15.73 9.07
C SER A 73 -11.02 14.30 9.63
N GLY A 74 -10.81 14.12 10.94
CA GLY A 74 -11.25 12.89 11.63
C GLY A 74 -10.46 12.53 12.90
N THR A 75 -10.81 13.10 14.04
CA THR A 75 -10.13 12.89 15.33
C THR A 75 -10.60 11.61 16.05
N GLY A 76 -10.22 10.41 15.55
CA GLY A 76 -10.53 9.14 16.23
C GLY A 76 -9.65 7.94 15.81
N ARG A 77 -9.66 6.86 16.63
CA ARG A 77 -8.94 5.59 16.38
C ARG A 77 -9.40 4.89 15.10
N ILE A 78 -10.69 4.98 14.78
CA ILE A 78 -11.30 4.54 13.50
C ILE A 78 -10.82 5.42 12.33
N GLY A 79 -10.64 6.71 12.56
CA GLY A 79 -10.07 7.62 11.57
C GLY A 79 -8.62 7.30 11.19
N ARG A 80 -7.81 6.77 12.11
CA ARG A 80 -6.46 6.27 11.77
C ARG A 80 -6.50 5.00 10.92
N TYR A 81 -7.43 4.10 11.20
CA TYR A 81 -7.64 2.86 10.45
C TYR A 81 -8.12 3.14 9.00
N LEU A 82 -9.02 4.11 8.83
CA LEU A 82 -9.51 4.55 7.51
C LEU A 82 -8.54 5.48 6.76
N ARG A 83 -7.59 6.13 7.44
CA ARG A 83 -6.60 7.01 6.82
C ARG A 83 -5.40 6.28 6.24
N HIS A 84 -5.03 5.16 6.83
CA HIS A 84 -3.82 4.44 6.46
C HIS A 84 -3.79 3.95 4.99
N PRO A 85 -4.88 3.39 4.44
CA PRO A 85 -4.94 3.02 3.02
C PRO A 85 -4.90 4.25 2.09
N LEU A 86 -5.47 5.37 2.56
CA LEU A 86 -5.42 6.66 1.84
C LEU A 86 -4.01 7.26 1.86
N ILE A 87 -3.28 7.15 2.98
CA ILE A 87 -1.88 7.59 3.07
C ILE A 87 -1.01 6.76 2.11
N GLY A 88 -1.14 5.43 2.11
CA GLY A 88 -0.34 4.58 1.25
C GLY A 88 -0.60 4.83 -0.24
N SER A 89 -1.87 4.92 -0.64
CA SER A 89 -2.24 5.24 -2.02
C SER A 89 -1.85 6.67 -2.44
N ASP A 90 -1.97 7.68 -1.57
CA ASP A 90 -1.50 9.04 -1.84
C ASP A 90 0.02 9.10 -2.05
N LEU A 91 0.80 8.34 -1.26
CA LEU A 91 2.24 8.21 -1.44
C LEU A 91 2.59 7.60 -2.80
N LEU A 92 1.88 6.54 -3.18
CA LEU A 92 2.09 5.85 -4.46
C LEU A 92 1.68 6.71 -5.65
N LEU A 93 0.57 7.46 -5.54
CA LEU A 93 0.17 8.46 -6.53
C LEU A 93 1.23 9.55 -6.70
N GLY A 94 1.72 10.11 -5.58
CA GLY A 94 2.79 11.11 -5.59
C GLY A 94 4.13 10.57 -6.12
N ALA A 95 4.31 9.25 -6.10
CA ALA A 95 5.46 8.56 -6.69
C ALA A 95 5.30 8.24 -8.18
N GLY A 96 4.12 8.50 -8.76
CA GLY A 96 3.82 8.16 -10.16
C GLY A 96 3.63 6.65 -10.38
N SER A 97 3.17 5.93 -9.36
CA SER A 97 2.91 4.48 -9.45
C SER A 97 1.70 4.21 -10.34
N GLU A 98 1.68 3.02 -10.94
CA GLU A 98 0.60 2.60 -11.83
C GLU A 98 -0.75 2.44 -11.07
N PRO A 99 -1.90 2.60 -11.76
CA PRO A 99 -3.21 2.58 -11.12
C PRO A 99 -3.49 1.33 -10.28
N VAL A 100 -3.05 0.15 -10.73
CA VAL A 100 -3.22 -1.11 -9.98
C VAL A 100 -2.46 -1.10 -8.66
N THR A 101 -1.25 -0.53 -8.63
CA THR A 101 -0.42 -0.40 -7.42
C THR A 101 -1.08 0.54 -6.41
N VAL A 102 -1.59 1.66 -6.89
CA VAL A 102 -2.31 2.65 -6.06
C VAL A 102 -3.60 2.06 -5.50
N ALA A 103 -4.43 1.47 -6.37
CA ALA A 103 -5.73 0.93 -5.99
C ALA A 103 -5.57 -0.20 -4.97
N TRP A 104 -4.64 -1.13 -5.21
CA TRP A 104 -4.44 -2.26 -4.29
C TRP A 104 -4.00 -1.81 -2.89
N ALA A 105 -3.09 -0.82 -2.79
CA ALA A 105 -2.72 -0.24 -1.49
C ALA A 105 -3.91 0.38 -0.75
N ALA A 106 -4.86 0.98 -1.47
CA ALA A 106 -6.08 1.53 -0.89
C ALA A 106 -7.13 0.46 -0.53
N GLU A 107 -7.13 -0.69 -1.19
CA GLU A 107 -8.30 -1.58 -1.22
C GLU A 107 -8.09 -2.96 -0.59
N HIS A 108 -6.84 -3.44 -0.41
CA HIS A 108 -6.54 -4.82 0.00
C HIS A 108 -7.19 -5.28 1.32
N HIS A 109 -7.55 -4.34 2.21
CA HIS A 109 -8.20 -4.60 3.49
C HIS A 109 -9.75 -4.49 3.42
N LEU A 110 -10.29 -4.02 2.29
CA LEU A 110 -11.72 -3.91 2.04
C LEU A 110 -12.31 -5.26 1.62
N PRO A 111 -13.63 -5.47 1.77
CA PRO A 111 -14.27 -6.66 1.22
C PRO A 111 -14.23 -6.64 -0.31
N GLU A 112 -14.07 -7.82 -0.93
CA GLU A 112 -13.91 -8.04 -2.38
C GLU A 112 -14.85 -7.23 -3.27
N ARG A 113 -16.12 -7.08 -2.88
CA ARG A 113 -17.13 -6.27 -3.60
C ARG A 113 -16.77 -4.79 -3.78
N GLN A 114 -15.74 -4.30 -3.11
CA GLN A 114 -15.26 -2.91 -3.18
C GLN A 114 -13.94 -2.78 -3.94
N TRP A 115 -13.33 -3.88 -4.37
CA TRP A 115 -12.12 -3.82 -5.17
C TRP A 115 -12.43 -3.33 -6.57
N THR A 116 -11.58 -2.43 -7.05
CA THR A 116 -11.63 -1.88 -8.41
C THR A 116 -10.54 -2.47 -9.30
N VAL A 117 -9.52 -3.09 -8.70
CA VAL A 117 -8.52 -3.91 -9.39
C VAL A 117 -9.20 -5.10 -10.09
N ASP A 118 -8.64 -5.50 -11.25
CA ASP A 118 -9.11 -6.67 -11.99
C ASP A 118 -9.34 -7.88 -11.06
N PRO A 119 -10.50 -8.56 -11.10
CA PRO A 119 -10.81 -9.62 -10.13
C PRO A 119 -9.85 -10.80 -10.13
N VAL A 120 -9.17 -11.12 -11.24
CA VAL A 120 -8.16 -12.19 -11.25
C VAL A 120 -6.92 -11.73 -10.49
N ILE A 121 -6.46 -10.52 -10.77
CA ILE A 121 -5.29 -9.92 -10.11
C ILE A 121 -5.55 -9.71 -8.62
N ALA A 122 -6.69 -9.10 -8.26
CA ALA A 122 -7.05 -8.78 -6.88
C ALA A 122 -7.15 -10.03 -6.00
N ARG A 123 -7.77 -11.11 -6.50
CA ARG A 123 -7.85 -12.38 -5.77
C ARG A 123 -6.49 -13.06 -5.63
N ALA A 124 -5.63 -13.01 -6.65
CA ALA A 124 -4.27 -13.54 -6.54
C ALA A 124 -3.44 -12.76 -5.51
N LEU A 125 -3.54 -11.44 -5.51
CA LEU A 125 -2.89 -10.58 -4.51
C LEU A 125 -3.40 -10.87 -3.10
N HIS A 126 -4.72 -10.98 -2.91
CA HIS A 126 -5.32 -11.27 -1.60
C HIS A 126 -4.94 -12.66 -1.08
N ALA A 127 -5.09 -13.69 -1.92
CA ALA A 127 -4.76 -15.06 -1.54
C ALA A 127 -3.27 -15.22 -1.22
N ALA A 128 -2.41 -14.49 -1.92
CA ALA A 128 -0.97 -14.48 -1.64
C ALA A 128 -0.60 -13.75 -0.35
N ASP A 129 -1.45 -12.86 0.18
CA ASP A 129 -1.18 -12.09 1.40
C ASP A 129 -1.66 -12.80 2.68
N ASP A 130 -2.75 -13.57 2.59
CA ASP A 130 -3.38 -14.31 3.71
C ASP A 130 -2.66 -15.62 4.10
N ASP A 131 -1.60 -16.03 3.38
CA ASP A 131 -0.77 -17.23 3.61
C ASP A 131 0.46 -16.98 4.50
#